data_AF-A0A7X8Z8Q8-F1
#
_entry.id   AF-A0A7X8Z8Q8-F1
#
_cell.length_a   1.000
_cell.length_b   1.000
_cell.length_c   1.000
_cell.angle_alpha   90.00
_cell.angle_beta   90.00
_cell.angle_gamma   90.00
#
_symmetry.space_group_name_H-M   'P 1'
#
loop_
_entity.id
_entity.type
_entity.pdbx_description
1 polymer ?
#
loop_
_entity_poly.entity_id
_entity_poly.type
_entity_poly.pdbx_seq_one_letter_code
_entity_poly.pdbx_strand_id
1 'polypeptide(L)'
;VKMMITDPARIRKNDPGHPDVCNVYAFYKVFDQTDNIAELRELCEKGQIGCVECKKRLASIMITKMEPIYQKRNELEQNPRVIDEILDSGAKRARLVAEKTLEEVREAMKI
;
A
#
# COMPACT_ATOMS: atom_id res chain seq x y z
N VAL A 1 -12.40 2.05 -2.87
CA VAL A 1 -12.39 3.50 -2.55
C VAL A 1 -13.79 4.11 -2.36
N LYS A 2 -14.76 3.97 -3.28
CA LYS A 2 -16.09 4.60 -3.16
C LYS A 2 -16.83 4.31 -1.84
N MET A 3 -16.77 3.07 -1.35
CA MET A 3 -17.42 2.62 -0.11
C MET A 3 -16.66 2.92 1.18
N MET A 4 -15.51 3.60 1.13
CA MET A 4 -14.75 3.91 2.34
C MET A 4 -15.56 4.81 3.27
N ILE A 5 -15.56 4.49 4.55
CA ILE A 5 -16.16 5.34 5.59
C ILE A 5 -15.32 6.62 5.69
N THR A 6 -15.99 7.77 5.65
CA THR A 6 -15.39 9.09 5.85
C THR A 6 -15.74 9.60 7.25
N ASP A 7 -15.51 10.88 7.51
CA ASP A 7 -16.00 11.56 8.71
C ASP A 7 -17.55 11.42 8.86
N PRO A 8 -18.06 10.75 9.92
CA PRO A 8 -19.49 10.60 10.16
C PRO A 8 -20.21 11.91 10.51
N ALA A 9 -19.49 12.91 11.04
CA ALA A 9 -20.06 14.21 11.39
C ALA A 9 -20.34 15.06 10.13
N ARG A 10 -19.76 14.69 8.99
CA ARG A 10 -19.90 15.41 7.72
C ARG A 10 -21.12 14.90 6.93
N ILE A 11 -22.27 15.51 7.17
CA ILE A 11 -23.56 15.08 6.60
C ILE A 11 -23.76 15.63 5.19
N ARG A 12 -23.45 16.91 4.96
CA ARG A 12 -23.61 17.59 3.66
C ARG A 12 -22.27 17.87 3.00
N LYS A 13 -22.29 18.10 1.69
CA LYS A 13 -21.09 18.40 0.89
C LYS A 13 -20.31 19.59 1.45
N ASN A 14 -21.01 20.66 1.83
CA ASN A 14 -20.39 21.92 2.23
C ASN A 14 -20.13 22.01 3.74
N ASP A 15 -20.45 20.95 4.49
CA ASP A 15 -20.12 20.91 5.91
C ASP A 15 -18.59 20.76 6.07
N PRO A 16 -17.98 21.49 7.02
CA PRO A 16 -16.59 21.29 7.43
C PRO A 16 -16.32 19.81 7.73
N GLY A 17 -15.25 19.27 7.16
CA GLY A 17 -14.82 17.90 7.43
C GLY A 17 -13.69 17.83 8.45
N HIS A 18 -13.54 16.66 9.08
CA HIS A 18 -12.45 16.36 10.01
C HIS A 18 -11.50 15.31 9.39
N PRO A 19 -10.37 15.72 8.79
CA PRO A 19 -9.46 14.80 8.11
C PRO A 19 -8.86 13.73 9.02
N ASP A 20 -8.66 14.03 10.31
CA ASP A 20 -7.98 13.14 11.26
C ASP A 20 -8.78 11.88 11.62
N VAL A 21 -10.11 11.92 11.48
CA VAL A 21 -11.00 10.76 11.69
C VAL A 21 -11.45 10.10 10.37
N CYS A 22 -10.94 10.59 9.23
CA CYS A 22 -11.38 10.15 7.91
C CYS A 22 -10.43 9.10 7.33
N ASN A 23 -10.92 7.88 7.09
CA ASN A 23 -10.13 6.81 6.47
C ASN A 23 -9.62 7.18 5.08
N VAL A 24 -10.38 7.99 4.32
CA VAL A 24 -9.94 8.46 3.00
C VAL A 24 -8.68 9.31 3.12
N TYR A 25 -8.62 10.21 4.11
CA TYR A 25 -7.45 11.06 4.33
C TYR A 25 -6.25 10.26 4.85
N ALA A 26 -6.47 9.23 5.68
CA ALA A 26 -5.40 8.31 6.08
C ALA A 26 -4.77 7.61 4.86
N PHE A 27 -5.57 7.20 3.88
CA PHE A 27 -5.05 6.60 2.64
C PHE A 27 -4.29 7.60 1.77
N TYR A 28 -4.70 8.87 1.75
CA TYR A 28 -3.89 9.91 1.09
C TYR A 28 -2.47 9.93 1.65
N LYS A 29 -2.30 9.94 2.98
CA LYS A 29 -0.96 9.95 3.60
C LYS A 29 -0.06 8.77 3.18
N VAL A 30 -0.66 7.66 2.75
CA VAL A 30 0.06 6.47 2.29
C VAL A 30 0.37 6.53 0.79
N PHE A 31 -0.62 6.92 -0.03
CA PHE A 31 -0.53 6.80 -1.49
C PHE A 31 -0.09 8.09 -2.20
N ASP A 32 -0.34 9.25 -1.59
CA ASP A 32 0.02 10.55 -2.12
C ASP A 32 1.23 11.10 -1.37
N GLN A 33 2.39 11.05 -2.02
CA GLN A 33 3.66 11.57 -1.51
C GLN A 33 3.94 13.01 -2.01
N THR A 34 2.92 13.69 -2.53
CA THR A 34 3.05 15.07 -3.01
C THR A 34 2.65 16.08 -1.94
N ASP A 35 3.10 17.33 -2.07
CA ASP A 35 2.73 18.44 -1.18
C ASP A 35 1.22 18.80 -1.26
N ASN A 36 0.48 18.19 -2.18
CA ASN A 36 -0.95 18.45 -2.39
C ASN A 36 -1.85 17.96 -1.24
N ILE A 37 -1.32 17.20 -0.28
CA ILE A 37 -2.07 16.74 0.89
C ILE A 37 -2.49 17.88 1.81
N ALA A 38 -1.67 18.93 1.91
CA ALA A 38 -1.97 20.10 2.75
C ALA A 38 -3.15 20.88 2.16
N GLU A 39 -3.12 21.13 0.85
CA GLU A 39 -4.22 21.76 0.11
C GLU A 39 -5.53 20.93 0.25
N LEU A 40 -5.45 19.62 0.07
CA LEU A 40 -6.61 18.74 0.23
C LEU A 40 -7.20 18.83 1.64
N ARG A 41 -6.34 18.90 2.66
CA ARG A 41 -6.75 19.06 4.06
C ARG A 41 -7.54 20.35 4.24
N GLU A 42 -7.00 21.46 3.76
CA GLU A 42 -7.61 22.78 3.83
C GLU A 42 -8.98 22.82 3.11
N LEU A 43 -9.05 22.26 1.90
CA LEU A 43 -10.30 22.16 1.14
C LEU A 43 -11.36 21.33 1.89
N CYS A 44 -10.94 20.28 2.60
CA CYS A 44 -11.84 19.41 3.36
C CYS A 44 -12.35 20.11 4.63
N GLU A 45 -11.47 20.74 5.39
CA GLU A 45 -11.80 21.50 6.61
C GLU A 45 -12.71 22.69 6.30
N LYS A 46 -12.53 23.35 5.14
CA LYS A 46 -13.40 24.44 4.68
C LYS A 46 -14.71 23.99 4.03
N GLY A 47 -14.95 22.67 3.89
CA GLY A 47 -16.13 22.15 3.21
C GLY A 47 -16.15 22.44 1.69
N GLN A 48 -15.01 22.77 1.09
CA GLN A 48 -14.91 23.17 -0.32
C GLN A 48 -14.81 21.97 -1.28
N ILE A 49 -14.37 20.80 -0.80
CA ILE A 49 -14.32 19.55 -1.59
C ILE A 49 -15.25 18.47 -1.03
N GLY A 50 -16.12 17.88 -1.85
CA GLY A 50 -17.03 16.82 -1.40
C GLY A 50 -16.34 15.45 -1.19
N CYS A 51 -16.86 14.63 -0.27
CA CYS A 51 -16.32 13.28 0.00
C CYS A 51 -16.26 12.38 -1.25
N VAL A 52 -17.25 12.47 -2.14
CA VAL A 52 -17.27 11.69 -3.39
C VAL A 52 -16.14 12.10 -4.33
N GLU A 53 -15.89 13.39 -4.45
CA GLU A 53 -14.84 13.95 -5.29
C GLU A 53 -13.45 13.62 -4.73
N CYS A 54 -13.27 13.82 -3.42
CA CYS A 54 -12.06 13.41 -2.69
C CYS A 54 -11.75 11.91 -2.90
N LYS A 55 -12.76 11.04 -2.81
CA LYS A 55 -12.60 9.60 -3.09
C LYS A 55 -12.22 9.30 -4.55
N LYS A 56 -12.75 10.06 -5.52
CA LYS A 56 -12.39 9.88 -6.94
C LYS A 56 -10.93 10.23 -7.19
N ARG A 57 -10.48 11.38 -6.65
CA ARG A 57 -9.07 11.80 -6.74
C ARG A 57 -8.13 10.76 -6.10
N LEU A 58 -8.48 10.24 -4.91
CA LEU A 58 -7.71 9.18 -4.28
C LEU A 58 -7.63 7.93 -5.15
N ALA A 59 -8.76 7.50 -5.73
CA ALA A 59 -8.80 6.30 -6.56
C ALA A 59 -7.86 6.42 -7.77
N SER A 60 -7.82 7.59 -8.43
CA SER A 60 -6.89 7.84 -9.53
C SER A 60 -5.43 7.71 -9.09
N ILE A 61 -5.06 8.32 -7.95
CA ILE A 61 -3.70 8.22 -7.40
C ILE A 61 -3.34 6.77 -7.09
N MET A 62 -4.23 6.04 -6.41
CA MET A 62 -4.01 4.63 -6.07
C MET A 62 -3.85 3.77 -7.32
N ILE A 63 -4.67 3.97 -8.36
CA ILE A 63 -4.55 3.23 -9.63
C ILE A 63 -3.17 3.48 -10.24
N THR A 64 -2.77 4.75 -10.40
CA THR A 64 -1.46 5.09 -10.98
C THR A 64 -0.30 4.48 -10.19
N LYS A 65 -0.37 4.48 -8.86
CA LYS A 65 0.68 3.88 -8.00
C LYS A 65 0.71 2.36 -8.06
N MET A 66 -0.46 1.71 -8.17
CA MET A 66 -0.57 0.25 -8.18
C MET A 66 -0.37 -0.35 -9.58
N GLU A 67 -0.53 0.43 -10.65
CA GLU A 67 -0.38 0.01 -12.04
C GLU A 67 0.91 -0.81 -12.31
N PRO A 68 2.13 -0.36 -11.93
CA PRO A 68 3.33 -1.14 -12.19
C PRO A 68 3.34 -2.49 -11.45
N ILE A 69 2.79 -2.55 -10.24
CA ILE A 69 2.67 -3.80 -9.47
C ILE A 69 1.68 -4.74 -10.15
N TYR A 70 0.55 -4.21 -10.61
CA TYR A 70 -0.47 -4.96 -11.32
C TYR A 70 0.04 -5.53 -12.64
N GLN A 71 0.74 -4.70 -13.44
CA GLN A 71 1.40 -5.14 -14.67
C GLN A 71 2.40 -6.26 -14.39
N LYS A 72 3.28 -6.07 -13.39
CA LYS A 72 4.28 -7.08 -13.07
C LYS A 72 3.65 -8.39 -12.61
N ARG A 73 2.59 -8.32 -11.83
CA ARG A 73 1.81 -9.49 -11.42
C ARG A 73 1.24 -10.22 -12.64
N ASN A 74 0.62 -9.50 -13.58
CA ASN A 74 0.04 -10.12 -14.78
C ASN A 74 1.11 -10.79 -15.65
N GLU A 75 2.30 -10.19 -15.79
CA GLU A 75 3.44 -10.82 -16.48
C GLU A 75 3.83 -12.15 -15.82
N LEU A 76 3.89 -12.19 -14.48
CA LEU A 76 4.24 -13.40 -13.72
C LEU A 76 3.14 -14.47 -13.80
N GLU A 77 1.86 -14.07 -13.79
CA GLU A 77 0.74 -15.00 -13.96
C GLU A 77 0.73 -15.68 -15.34
N GLN A 78 1.22 -14.99 -16.38
CA GLN A 78 1.34 -15.57 -17.72
C GLN A 78 2.48 -16.60 -17.84
N ASN A 79 3.46 -16.57 -16.95
CA ASN A 79 4.55 -17.54 -16.91
C ASN A 79 4.84 -18.01 -15.47
N PRO A 80 4.02 -18.92 -14.92
CA PRO A 80 4.16 -19.37 -13.53
C PRO A 80 5.51 -20.01 -13.21
N ARG A 81 6.20 -20.60 -14.20
CA ARG A 81 7.52 -21.22 -14.01
C ARG A 81 8.57 -20.25 -13.48
N VAL A 82 8.47 -18.97 -13.85
CA VAL A 82 9.37 -17.93 -13.37
C VAL A 82 9.26 -17.78 -11.85
N ILE A 83 8.07 -17.99 -11.27
CA ILE A 83 7.86 -17.94 -9.83
C ILE A 83 8.60 -19.10 -9.15
N ASP A 84 8.46 -20.32 -9.69
CA ASP A 84 9.15 -21.51 -9.17
C ASP A 84 10.67 -21.33 -9.23
N GLU A 85 11.21 -20.82 -10.34
CA GLU A 85 12.65 -20.56 -10.50
C GLU A 85 13.18 -19.53 -9.48
N ILE A 86 12.41 -18.47 -9.22
CA ILE A 86 12.75 -17.45 -8.21
C ILE A 86 12.78 -18.09 -6.81
N LEU A 87 11.79 -18.91 -6.49
CA LEU A 87 11.70 -19.60 -5.19
C LEU A 87 12.84 -20.61 -5.01
N ASP A 88 13.12 -21.44 -6.02
CA ASP A 88 14.20 -22.42 -6.00
C ASP A 88 15.57 -21.75 -5.85
N SER A 89 15.80 -20.64 -6.55
CA SER A 89 17.02 -19.84 -6.43
C SER A 89 17.15 -19.25 -5.01
N GLY A 90 16.05 -18.73 -4.45
CA GLY A 90 16.00 -18.28 -3.06
C GLY A 90 16.33 -19.38 -2.07
N ALA A 91 15.71 -20.56 -2.23
CA ALA A 91 15.92 -21.72 -1.38
C ALA A 91 17.37 -22.21 -1.42
N LYS A 92 17.99 -22.26 -2.60
CA LYS A 92 19.42 -22.62 -2.75
C LYS A 92 20.33 -21.65 -1.98
N ARG A 93 20.11 -20.34 -2.12
CA ARG A 93 20.90 -19.33 -1.38
C ARG A 93 20.70 -19.43 0.13
N ALA A 94 19.44 -19.58 0.57
CA ALA A 94 19.11 -19.71 1.99
C ALA A 94 19.72 -21.00 2.59
N ARG A 95 19.70 -22.11 1.85
CA ARG A 95 20.27 -23.39 2.29
C ARG A 95 21.76 -23.28 2.59
N LEU A 96 22.54 -22.61 1.74
CA LEU A 96 23.98 -22.41 1.98
C LEU A 96 24.25 -21.67 3.30
N VAL A 97 23.45 -20.63 3.59
CA VAL A 97 23.58 -19.89 4.86
C VAL A 97 23.16 -20.76 6.03
N ALA A 98 22.05 -21.49 5.90
CA ALA A 98 21.53 -22.36 6.95
C ALA A 98 22.46 -23.53 7.26
N GLU A 99 23.11 -24.13 6.25
CA GLU A 99 24.10 -25.19 6.42
C GLU A 99 25.29 -24.70 7.24
N LYS A 100 25.82 -23.52 6.91
CA LYS A 100 26.90 -22.90 7.71
C LYS A 100 26.47 -22.66 9.16
N THR A 101 25.27 -22.12 9.39
CA THR A 101 24.76 -21.93 10.76
C THR A 101 24.60 -23.27 11.49
N LEU A 102 24.16 -24.34 10.80
CA LEU A 102 24.03 -25.65 11.41
C LEU A 102 25.37 -26.31 11.74
N GLU A 103 26.43 -26.03 10.96
CA GLU A 103 27.79 -26.44 11.31
C GLU A 103 28.24 -25.79 12.62
N GLU A 104 28.10 -24.47 12.74
CA GLU A 104 28.43 -23.74 13.97
C GLU A 104 27.64 -24.26 15.19
N VAL A 105 26.35 -24.56 15.00
CA VAL A 105 25.50 -25.15 16.05
C VAL A 105 25.99 -26.54 16.46
N ARG A 106 26.33 -27.40 15.48
CA ARG A 106 26.85 -28.76 15.73
C ARG A 106 28.16 -28.73 16.50
N GLU A 107 29.10 -27.85 16.09
CA GLU A 107 30.35 -27.63 16.81
C GLU A 107 30.12 -27.20 18.26
N ALA A 108 29.22 -26.24 18.49
CA ALA A 108 28.89 -25.76 19.83
C ALA A 108 28.21 -26.84 20.70
N MET A 109 27.36 -27.66 20.09
CA MET A 109 26.67 -28.77 20.77
C MET A 109 27.54 -30.02 20.93
N LYS A 110 28.70 -30.07 20.28
CA LYS A 110 29.62 -31.23 20.23
C LYS A 110 28.96 -32.49 19.66
N ILE A 111 28.17 -32.34 18.59
CA ILE A 111 27.50 -33.42 17.85
C ILE A 111 27.97 -33.40 16.40
#